data_AF-A0A9Q6ELS8-F1
#
_entry.id   AF-A0A9Q6ELS8-F1
#
_cell.length_a   1.000
_cell.length_b   1.000
_cell.length_c   1.000
_cell.angle_alpha   90.00
_cell.angle_beta   90.00
_cell.angle_gamma   90.00
#
_symmetry.space_group_name_H-M   'P 1'
#
loop_
_entity.id
_entity.type
_entity.pdbx_description
1 polymer ?
#
loop_
_entity_poly.entity_id
_entity_poly.type
_entity_poly.pdbx_seq_one_letter_code
_entity_poly.pdbx_strand_id
1 'polypeptide(L)'
;MTNLENFTPKLTADGSFTFVSQEFGESFHSHYGAKQESFFKFVEPTQLTKVAQKPVLRLLDVCYGLGYNTAAALQTIWAVNPNCYVEVIGLELNPAVPQAAIAHHLFDNWNCNYIEILSQLAFEHQVQRDCLKAQLLIGDARKAIAIVRESNFLADAIFLDPFSPPQCPQLWTVEFIKQLSLCLHEDGLLATYSCAAAVRTALLAAGLAIGSTPPMGRRSPGTLAAHIRGYKAEEQGSKEEKFPLCPYSLALCEVEKEHLLTRAAIPYRDPQFSDSSEVILKRRQQEQQTSCLEPTSHWRKRWLSATQGRDFIGTSL
;
A
#
# COMPACT_ATOMS: atom_id res chain seq x y z
N MET A 1 -22.24 1.30 22.72
CA MET A 1 -22.67 2.20 21.64
C MET A 1 -21.52 2.28 20.66
N THR A 2 -21.65 1.65 19.50
CA THR A 2 -20.63 1.69 18.45
C THR A 2 -20.48 3.14 17.99
N ASN A 3 -19.26 3.65 17.96
CA ASN A 3 -18.93 5.07 17.72
C ASN A 3 -19.08 5.46 16.22
N LEU A 4 -20.09 4.89 15.53
CA LEU A 4 -20.31 5.02 14.09
C LEU A 4 -20.63 6.46 13.70
N GLU A 5 -21.22 7.24 14.61
CA GLU A 5 -21.57 8.66 14.39
C GLU A 5 -20.35 9.58 14.22
N ASN A 6 -19.15 9.13 14.56
CA ASN A 6 -17.92 9.94 14.42
C ASN A 6 -17.36 9.97 12.98
N PHE A 7 -17.96 9.21 12.06
CA PHE A 7 -17.51 9.14 10.67
C PHE A 7 -18.48 9.91 9.77
N THR A 8 -18.04 11.06 9.24
CA THR A 8 -18.81 11.83 8.26
C THR A 8 -18.32 11.54 6.84
N PRO A 9 -19.16 10.98 5.94
CA PRO A 9 -18.81 10.79 4.54
C PRO A 9 -18.47 12.12 3.86
N LYS A 10 -17.40 12.13 3.07
CA LYS A 10 -17.02 13.23 2.19
C LYS A 10 -16.95 12.74 0.75
N LEU A 11 -17.69 13.42 -0.13
CA LEU A 11 -17.68 13.14 -1.56
C LEU A 11 -16.31 13.44 -2.16
N THR A 12 -15.82 12.55 -3.01
CA THR A 12 -14.58 12.70 -3.78
C THR A 12 -14.90 12.95 -5.26
N ALA A 13 -13.91 13.38 -6.05
CA ALA A 13 -14.14 13.82 -7.42
C ALA A 13 -14.58 12.70 -8.40
N ASP A 14 -14.39 11.42 -8.04
CA ASP A 14 -14.86 10.27 -8.83
C ASP A 14 -16.28 9.79 -8.46
N GLY A 15 -16.96 10.50 -7.56
CA GLY A 15 -18.30 10.15 -7.08
C GLY A 15 -18.33 9.12 -5.94
N SER A 16 -17.17 8.60 -5.52
CA SER A 16 -17.06 7.79 -4.29
C SER A 16 -16.91 8.67 -3.05
N PHE A 17 -17.00 8.07 -1.87
CA PHE A 17 -16.93 8.76 -0.58
C PHE A 17 -15.71 8.31 0.23
N THR A 18 -15.15 9.22 1.04
CA THR A 18 -14.12 8.90 2.04
C THR A 18 -14.55 9.41 3.42
N PHE A 19 -13.93 8.91 4.50
CA PHE A 19 -13.95 9.58 5.80
C PHE A 19 -12.71 10.46 5.98
N VAL A 20 -12.73 11.28 7.02
CA VAL A 20 -11.54 11.97 7.56
C VAL A 20 -11.30 11.45 8.96
N SER A 21 -10.10 10.94 9.21
CA SER A 21 -9.67 10.60 10.56
C SER A 21 -9.41 11.87 11.34
N GLN A 22 -10.14 12.06 12.45
CA GLN A 22 -9.87 13.14 13.39
C GLN A 22 -8.53 12.96 14.11
N GLU A 23 -8.14 11.70 14.35
CA GLU A 23 -6.89 11.35 15.03
C GLU A 23 -5.66 11.70 14.18
N PHE A 24 -5.69 11.38 12.88
CA PHE A 24 -4.55 11.61 11.97
C PHE A 24 -4.67 12.91 11.16
N GLY A 25 -5.81 13.59 11.22
CA GLY A 25 -6.07 14.81 10.42
C GLY A 25 -6.10 14.58 8.90
N GLU A 26 -6.18 13.33 8.46
CA GLU A 26 -6.10 12.91 7.05
C GLU A 26 -7.37 12.19 6.59
N SER A 27 -7.67 12.30 5.30
CA SER A 27 -8.70 11.46 4.68
C SER A 27 -8.21 10.02 4.56
N PHE A 28 -9.11 9.04 4.72
CA PHE A 28 -8.80 7.62 4.51
C PHE A 28 -8.41 7.32 3.05
N HIS A 29 -8.99 8.05 2.09
CA HIS A 29 -8.59 8.03 0.70
C HIS A 29 -8.53 9.45 0.12
N SER A 30 -7.89 9.57 -1.03
CA SER A 30 -7.74 10.80 -1.79
C SER A 30 -9.09 11.44 -2.15
N HIS A 31 -9.19 12.76 -1.95
CA HIS A 31 -10.33 13.56 -2.39
C HIS A 31 -10.48 13.62 -3.93
N TYR A 32 -9.44 13.24 -4.69
CA TYR A 32 -9.51 13.12 -6.14
C TYR A 32 -10.28 11.88 -6.61
N GLY A 33 -10.51 10.90 -5.72
CA GLY A 33 -11.30 9.71 -6.03
C GLY A 33 -10.83 8.49 -5.25
N ALA A 34 -11.62 8.05 -4.28
CA ALA A 34 -11.24 6.92 -3.41
C ALA A 34 -11.33 5.57 -4.15
N LYS A 35 -12.38 5.41 -4.97
CA LYS A 35 -12.54 4.22 -5.81
C LYS A 35 -11.45 4.16 -6.88
N GLN A 36 -11.23 5.25 -7.61
CA GLN A 36 -10.18 5.31 -8.65
C GLN A 36 -8.79 5.05 -8.06
N GLU A 37 -8.46 5.65 -6.92
CA GLU A 37 -7.18 5.42 -6.23
C GLU A 37 -6.93 3.93 -5.96
N SER A 38 -7.96 3.21 -5.49
CA SER A 38 -7.89 1.77 -5.21
C SER A 38 -7.47 0.96 -6.46
N PHE A 39 -8.01 1.30 -7.64
CA PHE A 39 -7.62 0.63 -8.88
C PHE A 39 -6.21 1.03 -9.32
N PHE A 40 -5.92 2.33 -9.41
CA PHE A 40 -4.70 2.83 -10.03
C PHE A 40 -3.44 2.71 -9.16
N LYS A 41 -3.57 2.78 -7.83
CA LYS A 41 -2.41 2.72 -6.92
C LYS A 41 -2.13 1.30 -6.43
N PHE A 42 -3.12 0.41 -6.46
CA PHE A 42 -3.01 -0.92 -5.88
C PHE A 42 -3.27 -2.03 -6.90
N VAL A 43 -4.49 -2.12 -7.45
CA VAL A 43 -4.90 -3.23 -8.34
C VAL A 43 -4.07 -3.31 -9.63
N GLU A 44 -3.94 -2.20 -10.36
CA GLU A 44 -3.22 -2.19 -11.63
C GLU A 44 -1.71 -2.42 -11.43
N PRO A 45 -1.03 -1.74 -10.48
CA PRO A 45 0.40 -1.95 -10.27
C PRO A 45 0.76 -3.37 -9.81
N THR A 46 -0.10 -4.04 -9.03
CA THR A 46 0.11 -5.44 -8.64
C THR A 46 -0.34 -6.46 -9.69
N GLN A 47 -0.82 -5.99 -10.86
CA GLN A 47 -1.18 -6.82 -12.01
C GLN A 47 -2.21 -7.90 -11.67
N LEU A 48 -3.22 -7.58 -10.84
CA LEU A 48 -4.20 -8.57 -10.39
C LEU A 48 -4.90 -9.29 -11.55
N THR A 49 -5.11 -8.63 -12.69
CA THR A 49 -5.67 -9.27 -13.90
C THR A 49 -4.82 -10.43 -14.42
N LYS A 50 -3.49 -10.34 -14.33
CA LYS A 50 -2.56 -11.40 -14.72
C LYS A 50 -2.46 -12.47 -13.64
N VAL A 51 -2.40 -12.07 -12.38
CA VAL A 51 -2.32 -13.00 -11.24
C VAL A 51 -3.59 -13.85 -11.15
N ALA A 52 -4.77 -13.27 -11.41
CA ALA A 52 -6.08 -13.93 -11.38
C ALA A 52 -6.23 -15.07 -12.42
N GLN A 53 -5.31 -15.22 -13.37
CA GLN A 53 -5.26 -16.38 -14.26
C GLN A 53 -4.86 -17.67 -13.50
N LYS A 54 -4.27 -17.54 -12.31
CA LYS A 54 -4.04 -18.66 -11.40
C LYS A 54 -5.37 -19.13 -10.77
N PRO A 55 -5.47 -20.40 -10.33
CA PRO A 55 -6.67 -20.88 -9.64
C PRO A 55 -6.84 -20.30 -8.24
N VAL A 56 -5.75 -19.88 -7.60
CA VAL A 56 -5.73 -19.30 -6.25
C VAL A 56 -4.94 -17.99 -6.27
N LEU A 57 -5.46 -16.97 -5.60
CA LEU A 57 -4.81 -15.68 -5.42
C LEU A 57 -4.89 -15.26 -3.94
N ARG A 58 -3.73 -14.88 -3.38
CA ARG A 58 -3.63 -14.41 -2.00
C ARG A 58 -3.38 -12.92 -1.92
N LEU A 59 -4.21 -12.20 -1.19
CA LEU A 59 -4.14 -10.75 -0.97
C LEU A 59 -3.93 -10.44 0.51
N LEU A 60 -2.94 -9.60 0.81
CA LEU A 60 -2.78 -8.96 2.12
C LEU A 60 -3.08 -7.46 2.01
N ASP A 61 -4.13 -7.00 2.70
CA ASP A 61 -4.57 -5.60 2.70
C ASP A 61 -4.22 -4.94 4.04
N VAL A 62 -3.15 -4.13 4.06
CA VAL A 62 -2.61 -3.51 5.28
C VAL A 62 -3.23 -2.13 5.45
N CYS A 63 -3.90 -1.92 6.59
CA CYS A 63 -4.79 -0.77 6.85
C CYS A 63 -6.02 -0.81 5.96
N TYR A 64 -6.83 -1.85 6.16
CA TYR A 64 -8.06 -2.11 5.42
C TYR A 64 -8.98 -0.88 5.31
N GLY A 65 -9.08 -0.10 6.39
CA GLY A 65 -9.83 1.14 6.43
C GLY A 65 -11.28 0.95 6.02
N LEU A 66 -11.68 1.57 4.91
CA LEU A 66 -13.03 1.48 4.38
C LEU A 66 -13.30 0.10 3.76
N GLY A 67 -12.29 -0.52 3.14
CA GLY A 67 -12.39 -1.75 2.36
C GLY A 67 -12.40 -1.56 0.83
N TYR A 68 -12.13 -0.35 0.32
CA TYR A 68 -12.13 -0.12 -1.14
C TYR A 68 -11.05 -0.88 -1.90
N ASN A 69 -9.84 -1.01 -1.32
CA ASN A 69 -8.75 -1.75 -1.96
C ASN A 69 -9.13 -3.24 -2.14
N THR A 70 -9.65 -3.87 -1.08
CA THR A 70 -10.23 -5.22 -1.15
C THR A 70 -11.40 -5.30 -2.16
N ALA A 71 -12.33 -4.34 -2.17
CA ALA A 71 -13.44 -4.32 -3.12
C ALA A 71 -12.97 -4.25 -4.58
N ALA A 72 -12.01 -3.37 -4.87
CA ALA A 72 -11.42 -3.18 -6.19
C ALA A 72 -10.66 -4.44 -6.65
N ALA A 73 -9.93 -5.09 -5.73
CA ALA A 73 -9.25 -6.34 -6.01
C ALA A 73 -10.24 -7.46 -6.36
N LEU A 74 -11.25 -7.73 -5.51
CA LEU A 74 -12.25 -8.77 -5.76
C LEU A 74 -12.99 -8.53 -7.08
N GLN A 75 -13.39 -7.28 -7.35
CA GLN A 75 -14.02 -6.91 -8.60
C GLN A 75 -13.15 -7.24 -9.81
N THR A 76 -11.86 -6.89 -9.75
CA THR A 76 -10.93 -7.11 -10.86
C THR A 76 -10.64 -8.58 -11.08
N ILE A 77 -10.42 -9.33 -9.98
CA ILE A 77 -10.06 -10.75 -10.03
C ILE A 77 -11.21 -11.54 -10.65
N TRP A 78 -12.43 -11.40 -10.14
CA TRP A 78 -13.56 -12.19 -10.64
C TRP A 78 -14.14 -11.69 -11.96
N ALA A 79 -13.86 -10.44 -12.36
CA ALA A 79 -14.13 -10.01 -13.74
C ALA A 79 -13.25 -10.77 -14.76
N VAL A 80 -12.04 -11.16 -14.37
CA VAL A 80 -11.11 -11.90 -15.23
C VAL A 80 -11.30 -13.42 -15.10
N ASN A 81 -11.42 -13.92 -13.88
CA ASN A 81 -11.58 -15.33 -13.58
C ASN A 81 -12.63 -15.52 -12.46
N PRO A 82 -13.91 -15.73 -12.80
CA PRO A 82 -14.99 -15.91 -11.83
C PRO A 82 -14.80 -17.10 -10.88
N ASN A 83 -13.94 -18.06 -11.24
CA ASN A 83 -13.65 -19.26 -10.45
C ASN A 83 -12.33 -19.17 -9.67
N CYS A 84 -11.64 -18.01 -9.72
CA CYS A 84 -10.43 -17.81 -8.92
C CYS A 84 -10.80 -17.85 -7.43
N TYR A 85 -10.20 -18.78 -6.70
CA TYR A 85 -10.29 -18.82 -5.26
C TYR A 85 -9.44 -17.71 -4.66
N VAL A 86 -10.05 -16.78 -3.94
CA VAL A 86 -9.33 -15.64 -3.34
C VAL A 86 -9.20 -15.84 -1.84
N GLU A 87 -7.98 -15.74 -1.32
CA GLU A 87 -7.73 -15.64 0.11
C GLU A 87 -7.33 -14.19 0.44
N VAL A 88 -8.09 -13.52 1.31
CA VAL A 88 -7.82 -12.15 1.75
C VAL A 88 -7.52 -12.13 3.24
N ILE A 89 -6.41 -11.51 3.63
CA ILE A 89 -6.18 -11.10 5.01
C ILE A 89 -6.09 -9.58 5.04
N GLY A 90 -6.99 -8.94 5.77
CA GLY A 90 -6.95 -7.51 6.07
C GLY A 90 -6.39 -7.26 7.47
N LEU A 91 -5.57 -6.22 7.63
CA LEU A 91 -5.12 -5.72 8.93
C LEU A 91 -5.82 -4.39 9.22
N GLU A 92 -6.54 -4.29 10.33
CA GLU A 92 -7.26 -3.08 10.71
C GLU A 92 -7.15 -2.81 12.21
N LEU A 93 -6.87 -1.57 12.59
CA LEU A 93 -6.79 -1.19 14.00
C LEU A 93 -8.17 -0.95 14.59
N ASN A 94 -9.04 -0.23 13.86
CA ASN A 94 -10.32 0.24 14.35
C ASN A 94 -11.48 -0.42 13.56
N PRO A 95 -12.15 -1.43 14.13
CA PRO A 95 -13.24 -2.13 13.46
C PRO A 95 -14.46 -1.21 13.19
N ALA A 96 -14.57 -0.07 13.88
CA ALA A 96 -15.66 0.87 13.63
C ALA A 96 -15.56 1.55 12.25
N VAL A 97 -14.36 1.64 11.64
CA VAL A 97 -14.16 2.26 10.33
C VAL A 97 -14.89 1.49 9.22
N PRO A 98 -14.63 0.18 9.00
CA PRO A 98 -15.36 -0.56 7.97
C PRO A 98 -16.84 -0.71 8.29
N GLN A 99 -17.21 -0.81 9.56
CA GLN A 99 -18.63 -0.83 9.98
C GLN A 99 -19.35 0.47 9.61
N ALA A 100 -18.71 1.62 9.84
CA ALA A 100 -19.25 2.92 9.46
C ALA A 100 -19.32 3.06 7.95
N ALA A 101 -18.35 2.53 7.20
CA ALA A 101 -18.39 2.55 5.74
C ALA A 101 -19.64 1.84 5.18
N ILE A 102 -20.03 0.71 5.79
CA ILE A 102 -21.27 0.00 5.45
C ILE A 102 -22.50 0.80 5.91
N ALA A 103 -22.52 1.25 7.17
CA ALA A 103 -23.67 1.97 7.74
C ALA A 103 -23.97 3.29 7.03
N HIS A 104 -22.96 3.94 6.47
CA HIS A 104 -23.09 5.17 5.69
C HIS A 104 -23.20 4.95 4.18
N HIS A 105 -23.41 3.72 3.72
CA HIS A 105 -23.71 3.44 2.31
C HIS A 105 -22.60 3.86 1.33
N LEU A 106 -21.32 3.78 1.75
CA LEU A 106 -20.18 4.17 0.89
C LEU A 106 -20.06 3.30 -0.36
N PHE A 107 -20.65 2.10 -0.33
CA PHE A 107 -20.54 1.10 -1.38
C PHE A 107 -21.76 1.00 -2.31
N ASP A 108 -22.75 1.88 -2.22
CA ASP A 108 -23.99 1.78 -3.02
C ASP A 108 -23.76 1.75 -4.54
N ASN A 109 -22.63 2.31 -5.00
CA ASN A 109 -22.20 2.29 -6.41
C ASN A 109 -21.33 1.05 -6.77
N TRP A 110 -21.37 0.00 -5.95
CA TRP A 110 -20.70 -1.28 -6.18
C TRP A 110 -21.73 -2.39 -6.40
N ASN A 111 -21.30 -3.50 -7.00
CA ASN A 111 -22.15 -4.68 -7.13
C ASN A 111 -22.53 -5.23 -5.75
N CYS A 112 -23.80 -5.61 -5.55
CA CYS A 112 -24.34 -6.08 -4.28
C CYS A 112 -23.54 -7.25 -3.66
N ASN A 113 -22.97 -8.14 -4.49
CA ASN A 113 -22.17 -9.26 -4.00
C ASN A 113 -20.93 -8.77 -3.21
N TYR A 114 -20.28 -7.71 -3.67
CA TYR A 114 -19.14 -7.13 -2.94
C TYR A 114 -19.60 -6.44 -1.66
N ILE A 115 -20.73 -5.75 -1.69
CA ILE A 115 -21.29 -5.09 -0.50
C ILE A 115 -21.57 -6.13 0.60
N GLU A 116 -22.12 -7.30 0.26
CA GLU A 116 -22.36 -8.38 1.21
C GLU A 116 -21.07 -8.93 1.82
N ILE A 117 -20.05 -9.16 0.99
CA ILE A 117 -18.74 -9.64 1.44
C ILE A 117 -18.11 -8.62 2.40
N LEU A 118 -18.09 -7.35 2.02
CA LEU A 118 -17.52 -6.28 2.83
C LEU A 118 -18.32 -6.06 4.12
N SER A 119 -19.64 -6.25 4.09
CA SER A 119 -20.50 -6.20 5.27
C SER A 119 -20.16 -7.30 6.27
N GLN A 120 -20.05 -8.55 5.80
CA GLN A 120 -19.66 -9.67 6.67
C GLN A 120 -18.24 -9.47 7.22
N LEU A 121 -17.30 -9.00 6.40
CA LEU A 121 -15.97 -8.62 6.89
C LEU A 121 -16.05 -7.53 7.97
N ALA A 122 -16.81 -6.47 7.76
CA ALA A 122 -16.91 -5.35 8.70
C ALA A 122 -17.50 -5.75 10.07
N PHE A 123 -18.50 -6.63 10.09
CA PHE A 123 -19.24 -6.97 11.32
C PHE A 123 -18.86 -8.31 11.94
N GLU A 124 -18.43 -9.28 11.14
CA GLU A 124 -18.08 -10.64 11.57
C GLU A 124 -16.57 -10.91 11.51
N HIS A 125 -15.80 -10.02 10.87
CA HIS A 125 -14.34 -10.12 10.68
C HIS A 125 -13.88 -11.34 9.86
N GLN A 126 -14.80 -12.10 9.27
CA GLN A 126 -14.47 -13.25 8.43
C GLN A 126 -15.57 -13.53 7.42
N VAL A 127 -15.20 -14.11 6.28
CA VAL A 127 -16.10 -14.56 5.22
C VAL A 127 -15.59 -15.86 4.65
N GLN A 128 -16.47 -16.84 4.50
CA GLN A 128 -16.20 -18.09 3.78
C GLN A 128 -17.28 -18.31 2.74
N ARG A 129 -16.90 -18.40 1.47
CA ARG A 129 -17.76 -18.72 0.31
C ARG A 129 -17.00 -19.66 -0.63
N ASP A 130 -17.65 -20.13 -1.69
CA ASP A 130 -17.07 -21.12 -2.62
C ASP A 130 -15.73 -20.67 -3.23
N CYS A 131 -15.64 -19.41 -3.65
CA CYS A 131 -14.43 -18.82 -4.26
C CYS A 131 -13.75 -17.76 -3.37
N LEU A 132 -14.06 -17.71 -2.07
CA LEU A 132 -13.53 -16.70 -1.16
C LEU A 132 -13.29 -17.24 0.25
N LYS A 133 -12.12 -16.94 0.80
CA LYS A 133 -11.87 -16.91 2.24
C LYS A 133 -11.27 -15.56 2.59
N ALA A 134 -11.97 -14.78 3.40
CA ALA A 134 -11.48 -13.48 3.83
C ALA A 134 -11.50 -13.37 5.35
N GLN A 135 -10.51 -12.68 5.92
CA GLN A 135 -10.41 -12.42 7.34
C GLN A 135 -9.89 -11.01 7.61
N LEU A 136 -10.48 -10.33 8.58
CA LEU A 136 -9.96 -9.09 9.16
C LEU A 136 -9.32 -9.38 10.51
N LEU A 137 -8.02 -9.14 10.61
CA LEU A 137 -7.29 -9.20 11.88
C LEU A 137 -7.36 -7.84 12.55
N ILE A 138 -8.19 -7.75 13.59
CA ILE A 138 -8.40 -6.50 14.33
C ILE A 138 -7.32 -6.30 15.40
N GLY A 139 -6.59 -5.19 15.32
CA GLY A 139 -5.58 -4.78 16.28
C GLY A 139 -4.38 -4.08 15.63
N ASP A 140 -3.35 -3.83 16.44
CA ASP A 140 -2.10 -3.23 15.94
C ASP A 140 -1.46 -4.15 14.87
N ALA A 141 -1.31 -3.62 13.66
CA ALA A 141 -0.74 -4.35 12.53
C ALA A 141 0.68 -4.88 12.82
N ARG A 142 1.46 -4.20 13.68
CA ARG A 142 2.78 -4.67 14.12
C ARG A 142 2.73 -6.01 14.85
N LYS A 143 1.61 -6.31 15.50
CA LYS A 143 1.33 -7.61 16.15
C LYS A 143 0.63 -8.57 15.20
N ALA A 144 -0.38 -8.08 14.48
CA ALA A 144 -1.18 -8.93 13.59
C ALA A 144 -0.36 -9.56 12.46
N ILE A 145 0.68 -8.88 11.96
CA ILE A 145 1.56 -9.43 10.92
C ILE A 145 2.29 -10.71 11.35
N ALA A 146 2.53 -10.91 12.67
CA ALA A 146 3.11 -12.14 13.16
C ALA A 146 2.17 -13.34 12.95
N ILE A 147 0.86 -13.14 13.13
CA ILE A 147 -0.17 -14.17 12.89
C ILE A 147 -0.18 -14.58 11.41
N VAL A 148 -0.13 -13.60 10.50
CA VAL A 148 -0.04 -13.84 9.04
C VAL A 148 1.18 -14.68 8.70
N ARG A 149 2.35 -14.30 9.23
CA ARG A 149 3.61 -15.02 9.00
C ARG A 149 3.56 -16.46 9.55
N GLU A 150 3.04 -16.64 10.75
CA GLU A 150 2.91 -17.95 11.40
C GLU A 150 1.94 -18.89 10.67
N SER A 151 0.96 -18.34 9.96
CA SER A 151 0.06 -19.10 9.09
C SER A 151 0.67 -19.57 7.76
N ASN A 152 1.93 -19.21 7.47
CA ASN A 152 2.58 -19.43 6.16
C ASN A 152 1.82 -18.81 4.98
N PHE A 153 1.10 -17.70 5.23
CA PHE A 153 0.41 -16.96 4.18
C PHE A 153 1.43 -16.19 3.33
N LEU A 154 1.54 -16.55 2.05
CA LEU A 154 2.37 -15.87 1.07
C LEU A 154 1.49 -15.16 0.04
N ALA A 155 1.42 -13.84 0.14
CA ALA A 155 0.57 -13.00 -0.69
C ALA A 155 1.13 -12.85 -2.12
N ASP A 156 0.28 -13.07 -3.13
CA ASP A 156 0.58 -12.68 -4.50
C ASP A 156 0.55 -11.14 -4.65
N ALA A 157 -0.27 -10.46 -3.84
CA ALA A 157 -0.32 -9.02 -3.76
C ALA A 157 -0.38 -8.52 -2.31
N ILE A 158 0.43 -7.51 -1.99
CA ILE A 158 0.32 -6.76 -0.73
C ILE A 158 -0.08 -5.33 -1.06
N PHE A 159 -1.17 -4.85 -0.46
CA PHE A 159 -1.55 -3.45 -0.47
C PHE A 159 -1.10 -2.81 0.84
N LEU A 160 -0.19 -1.84 0.77
CA LEU A 160 0.31 -1.09 1.92
C LEU A 160 -0.27 0.32 1.89
N ASP A 161 -1.36 0.52 2.63
CA ASP A 161 -2.16 1.75 2.60
C ASP A 161 -2.44 2.39 3.99
N PRO A 162 -1.44 2.57 4.88
CA PRO A 162 -1.66 3.32 6.10
C PRO A 162 -1.69 4.83 5.83
N PHE A 163 -2.12 5.62 6.81
CA PHE A 163 -1.97 7.08 6.79
C PHE A 163 -0.52 7.51 6.54
N SER A 164 -0.31 8.76 6.12
CA SER A 164 0.97 9.20 5.59
C SER A 164 2.14 9.00 6.58
N PRO A 165 3.39 8.86 6.09
CA PRO A 165 4.51 8.52 6.96
C PRO A 165 4.75 9.41 8.19
N PRO A 166 4.51 10.73 8.13
CA PRO A 166 4.54 11.57 9.33
C PRO A 166 3.41 11.29 10.33
N GLN A 167 2.24 10.85 9.88
CA GLN A 167 1.06 10.61 10.74
C GLN A 167 1.03 9.21 11.34
N CYS A 168 1.39 8.18 10.57
CA CYS A 168 1.41 6.79 11.02
C CYS A 168 2.80 6.13 10.81
N PRO A 169 3.88 6.68 11.39
CA PRO A 169 5.25 6.23 11.13
C PRO A 169 5.52 4.76 11.49
N GLN A 170 4.73 4.18 12.41
CA GLN A 170 4.81 2.78 12.85
C GLN A 170 4.79 1.79 11.69
N LEU A 171 3.95 2.06 10.68
CA LEU A 171 3.71 1.14 9.56
C LEU A 171 4.62 1.42 8.35
N TRP A 172 5.54 2.38 8.50
CA TRP A 172 6.54 2.74 7.49
C TRP A 172 7.98 2.45 7.94
N THR A 173 8.14 1.72 9.04
CA THR A 173 9.45 1.37 9.57
C THR A 173 10.12 0.26 8.78
N VAL A 174 11.44 0.24 8.78
CA VAL A 174 12.23 -0.85 8.19
C VAL A 174 11.79 -2.20 8.77
N GLU A 175 11.58 -2.25 10.08
CA GLU A 175 11.21 -3.46 10.81
C GLU A 175 9.83 -3.99 10.40
N PHE A 176 8.81 -3.13 10.31
CA PHE A 176 7.48 -3.54 9.86
C PHE A 176 7.47 -3.94 8.38
N ILE A 177 8.08 -3.14 7.51
CA ILE A 177 8.17 -3.45 6.07
C ILE A 177 8.94 -4.76 5.84
N LYS A 178 9.95 -5.07 6.66
CA LYS A 178 10.62 -6.38 6.62
C LYS A 178 9.64 -7.52 6.91
N GLN A 179 8.72 -7.39 7.86
CA GLN A 179 7.70 -8.41 8.11
C GLN A 179 6.77 -8.60 6.91
N LEU A 180 6.38 -7.51 6.24
CA LEU A 180 5.60 -7.59 5.00
C LEU A 180 6.36 -8.34 3.90
N SER A 181 7.66 -8.07 3.73
CA SER A 181 8.48 -8.77 2.73
C SER A 181 8.53 -10.27 2.94
N LEU A 182 8.45 -10.74 4.20
CA LEU A 182 8.44 -12.17 4.54
C LEU A 182 7.07 -12.83 4.26
N CYS A 183 6.00 -12.05 4.16
CA CYS A 183 4.67 -12.51 3.78
C CYS A 183 4.40 -12.34 2.28
N LEU A 184 5.36 -11.82 1.51
CA LEU A 184 5.25 -11.62 0.06
C LEU A 184 5.74 -12.88 -0.67
N HIS A 185 4.92 -13.43 -1.56
CA HIS A 185 5.32 -14.52 -2.44
C HIS A 185 6.50 -14.09 -3.33
N GLU A 186 7.37 -15.02 -3.74
CA GLU A 186 8.55 -14.75 -4.59
C GLU A 186 8.21 -14.03 -5.92
N ASP A 187 7.06 -14.38 -6.48
CA ASP A 187 6.49 -13.72 -7.68
C ASP A 187 5.50 -12.60 -7.37
N GLY A 188 5.28 -12.29 -6.09
CA GLY A 188 4.29 -11.34 -5.63
C GLY A 188 4.74 -9.88 -5.75
N LEU A 189 3.76 -8.97 -5.70
CA LEU A 189 3.99 -7.52 -5.78
C LEU A 189 3.39 -6.79 -4.59
N LEU A 190 4.17 -5.91 -3.97
CA LEU A 190 3.70 -4.96 -2.97
C LEU A 190 3.50 -3.60 -3.61
N ALA A 191 2.32 -2.99 -3.42
CA ALA A 191 2.03 -1.64 -3.89
C ALA A 191 1.67 -0.70 -2.75
N THR A 192 2.09 0.56 -2.87
CA THR A 192 1.69 1.65 -1.97
C THR A 192 1.54 2.96 -2.74
N TYR A 193 0.62 3.82 -2.31
CA TYR A 193 0.48 5.18 -2.86
C TYR A 193 1.70 6.07 -2.55
N SER A 194 2.48 5.73 -1.51
CA SER A 194 3.55 6.58 -1.02
C SER A 194 4.79 6.53 -1.92
N CYS A 195 5.28 7.71 -2.33
CA CYS A 195 6.57 7.89 -3.01
C CYS A 195 7.65 8.49 -2.09
N ALA A 196 7.44 8.47 -0.76
CA ALA A 196 8.38 9.05 0.18
C ALA A 196 9.74 8.31 0.15
N ALA A 197 10.84 9.07 0.13
CA ALA A 197 12.19 8.49 0.07
C ALA A 197 12.48 7.57 1.26
N ALA A 198 11.99 7.88 2.45
CA ALA A 198 12.11 7.03 3.64
C ALA A 198 11.41 5.67 3.46
N VAL A 199 10.24 5.64 2.82
CA VAL A 199 9.48 4.41 2.56
C VAL A 199 10.20 3.56 1.52
N ARG A 200 10.65 4.17 0.42
CA ARG A 200 11.46 3.49 -0.60
C ARG A 200 12.75 2.92 -0.04
N THR A 201 13.40 3.65 0.87
CA THR A 201 14.60 3.16 1.57
C THR A 201 14.28 2.00 2.49
N ALA A 202 13.14 2.02 3.20
CA ALA A 202 12.72 0.90 4.03
C ALA A 202 12.39 -0.36 3.21
N LEU A 203 11.77 -0.21 2.04
CA LEU A 203 11.54 -1.33 1.10
C LEU A 203 12.86 -1.92 0.58
N LEU A 204 13.82 -1.07 0.21
CA LEU A 204 15.17 -1.51 -0.18
C LEU A 204 15.89 -2.22 0.98
N ALA A 205 15.82 -1.67 2.20
CA ALA A 205 16.41 -2.27 3.39
C ALA A 205 15.75 -3.62 3.77
N ALA A 206 14.48 -3.82 3.39
CA ALA A 206 13.80 -5.10 3.54
C ALA A 206 14.26 -6.17 2.53
N GLY A 207 15.09 -5.80 1.54
CA GLY A 207 15.63 -6.69 0.51
C GLY A 207 14.79 -6.73 -0.77
N LEU A 208 13.86 -5.79 -0.95
CA LEU A 208 13.02 -5.72 -2.13
C LEU A 208 13.65 -4.81 -3.20
N ALA A 209 13.43 -5.14 -4.48
CA ALA A 209 13.55 -4.17 -5.56
C ALA A 209 12.35 -3.23 -5.51
N ILE A 210 12.55 -1.96 -5.89
CA ILE A 210 11.50 -0.95 -5.93
C ILE A 210 11.34 -0.37 -7.33
N GLY A 211 10.13 0.10 -7.61
CA GLY A 211 9.84 0.89 -8.78
C GLY A 211 8.76 1.94 -8.59
N SER A 212 8.67 2.84 -9.56
CA SER A 212 7.70 3.93 -9.55
C SER A 212 6.44 3.52 -10.30
N THR A 213 5.28 3.88 -9.78
CA THR A 213 4.00 3.71 -10.48
C THR A 213 3.57 5.04 -11.10
N PRO A 214 2.83 5.05 -12.22
CA PRO A 214 2.39 6.29 -12.83
C PRO A 214 1.68 7.24 -11.85
N PRO A 215 1.89 8.56 -11.97
CA PRO A 215 1.11 9.53 -11.22
C PRO A 215 -0.34 9.51 -11.72
N MET A 216 -1.30 9.47 -10.80
CA MET A 216 -2.74 9.48 -11.10
C MET A 216 -3.45 10.32 -10.04
N GLY A 217 -4.24 11.32 -10.47
CA GLY A 217 -4.90 12.28 -9.57
C GLY A 217 -3.91 13.23 -8.89
N ARG A 218 -3.55 12.96 -7.62
CA ARG A 218 -2.42 13.65 -6.95
C ARG A 218 -1.22 13.49 -7.88
N ARG A 219 -0.55 14.59 -8.21
CA ARG A 219 0.55 14.64 -9.20
C ARG A 219 1.74 13.72 -8.89
N SER A 220 1.73 13.00 -7.76
CA SER A 220 2.80 12.11 -7.31
C SER A 220 2.63 10.65 -7.77
N PRO A 221 3.72 10.00 -8.17
CA PRO A 221 3.76 8.55 -8.39
C PRO A 221 3.52 7.79 -7.08
N GLY A 222 3.29 6.48 -7.16
CA GLY A 222 3.37 5.57 -6.02
C GLY A 222 4.68 4.79 -5.99
N THR A 223 4.72 3.69 -5.23
CA THR A 223 5.84 2.76 -5.21
C THR A 223 5.33 1.32 -5.35
N LEU A 224 5.97 0.56 -6.24
CA LEU A 224 5.83 -0.89 -6.33
C LEU A 224 7.10 -1.54 -5.78
N ALA A 225 6.99 -2.71 -5.16
CA ALA A 225 8.13 -3.48 -4.68
C ALA A 225 7.95 -4.99 -4.90
N ALA A 226 9.06 -5.70 -5.07
CA ALA A 226 9.09 -7.14 -5.34
C ALA A 226 10.40 -7.76 -4.83
N HIS A 227 10.45 -9.08 -4.64
CA HIS A 227 11.71 -9.76 -4.34
C HIS A 227 12.70 -9.64 -5.51
N ILE A 228 13.99 -9.51 -5.18
CA ILE A 228 15.06 -9.49 -6.19
C ILE A 228 15.25 -10.92 -6.70
N ARG A 229 14.89 -11.18 -7.96
CA ARG A 229 15.17 -12.49 -8.55
C ARG A 229 16.66 -12.65 -8.83
N GLY A 230 17.21 -13.78 -8.37
CA GLY A 230 18.52 -14.25 -8.82
C GLY A 230 18.50 -14.48 -10.33
N TYR A 231 19.43 -13.85 -11.03
CA TYR A 231 19.74 -14.15 -12.42
C TYR A 231 20.19 -15.62 -12.49
N LYS A 232 19.30 -16.54 -12.85
CA LYS A 232 19.74 -17.86 -13.30
C LYS A 232 20.33 -17.66 -14.69
N ALA A 233 21.63 -17.38 -14.74
CA ALA A 233 22.41 -17.60 -15.94
C ALA A 233 22.46 -19.11 -16.19
N GLU A 234 21.48 -19.64 -16.91
CA GLU A 234 21.60 -20.96 -17.53
C GLU A 234 21.51 -20.80 -19.04
N GLU A 235 22.62 -21.21 -19.65
CA GLU A 235 22.85 -21.55 -21.04
C GLU A 235 21.60 -22.04 -21.77
N GLN A 236 21.18 -21.32 -22.82
CA GLN A 236 21.02 -21.83 -24.19
C GLN A 236 20.25 -20.82 -25.06
N GLY A 237 20.97 -20.19 -25.98
CA GLY A 237 20.58 -20.21 -27.39
C GLY A 237 19.23 -19.66 -27.85
N SER A 238 18.59 -18.71 -27.15
CA SER A 238 17.49 -17.94 -27.75
C SER A 238 17.58 -16.46 -27.39
N LYS A 239 17.78 -15.61 -28.40
CA LYS A 239 17.75 -14.14 -28.32
C LYS A 239 16.32 -13.62 -28.13
N GLU A 240 15.72 -13.96 -27.01
CA GLU A 240 14.59 -13.20 -26.45
C GLU A 240 14.92 -12.98 -24.98
N GLU A 241 15.21 -11.74 -24.62
CA GLU A 241 15.40 -11.30 -23.25
C GLU A 241 14.11 -11.53 -22.46
N LYS A 242 13.95 -12.74 -21.90
CA LYS A 242 12.87 -13.04 -20.95
C LYS A 242 13.24 -12.49 -19.58
N PHE A 243 13.28 -11.17 -19.46
CA PHE A 243 12.96 -10.53 -18.18
C PHE A 243 11.53 -10.97 -17.82
N PRO A 244 11.22 -11.31 -16.55
CA PRO A 244 9.83 -11.38 -16.15
C PRO A 244 9.24 -9.99 -16.42
N LEU A 245 8.41 -9.92 -17.47
CA LEU A 245 7.71 -8.71 -17.90
C LEU A 245 6.89 -8.21 -16.71
N CYS A 246 7.46 -7.25 -15.98
CA CYS A 246 6.70 -6.32 -15.17
C CYS A 246 6.26 -5.21 -16.12
N PRO A 247 4.95 -4.94 -16.28
CA PRO A 247 4.38 -4.10 -17.33
C PRO A 247 4.61 -2.59 -17.11
N TYR A 248 5.49 -2.23 -16.18
CA TYR A 248 6.00 -0.89 -16.01
C TYR A 248 7.52 -0.92 -16.09
N SER A 249 8.12 0.10 -16.69
CA SER A 249 9.52 0.42 -16.44
C SER A 249 9.65 0.74 -14.94
N LEU A 250 9.84 -0.29 -14.13
CA LEU A 250 10.01 -0.22 -12.68
C LEU A 250 11.22 0.63 -12.28
N ALA A 251 12.08 1.02 -13.21
CA ALA A 251 13.19 1.89 -12.87
C ALA A 251 12.66 3.22 -12.34
N LEU A 252 13.10 3.59 -11.14
CA LEU A 252 13.02 4.97 -10.67
C LEU A 252 13.67 5.89 -11.71
N CYS A 253 13.05 7.03 -11.99
CA CYS A 253 13.69 8.03 -12.83
C CYS A 253 14.88 8.66 -12.11
N GLU A 254 15.74 9.38 -12.82
CA GLU A 254 16.95 9.94 -12.21
C GLU A 254 16.66 10.89 -11.05
N VAL A 255 15.60 11.69 -11.17
CA VAL A 255 15.10 12.59 -10.12
C VAL A 255 14.77 11.81 -8.83
N GLU A 256 14.12 10.66 -8.99
CA GLU A 256 13.72 9.80 -7.87
C GLU A 256 14.91 9.09 -7.25
N LYS A 257 15.90 8.67 -8.06
CA LYS A 257 17.16 8.10 -7.56
C LYS A 257 17.96 9.12 -6.77
N GLU A 258 18.10 10.34 -7.28
CA GLU A 258 18.77 11.43 -6.55
C GLU A 258 18.07 11.77 -5.24
N HIS A 259 16.73 11.71 -5.21
CA HIS A 259 15.97 11.97 -3.98
C HIS A 259 16.33 10.97 -2.87
N LEU A 260 16.65 9.72 -3.21
CA LEU A 260 17.13 8.69 -2.28
C LEU A 260 18.53 8.99 -1.71
N LEU A 261 19.27 9.94 -2.29
CA LEU A 261 20.58 10.37 -1.79
C LEU A 261 20.49 11.57 -0.83
N THR A 262 19.28 11.97 -0.44
CA THR A 262 19.04 13.10 0.47
C THR A 262 18.65 12.64 1.87
N ARG A 263 18.65 13.56 2.84
CA ARG A 263 18.16 13.31 4.21
C ARG A 263 16.70 12.83 4.26
N ALA A 264 15.89 13.05 3.23
CA ALA A 264 14.54 12.50 3.18
C ALA A 264 14.52 10.96 3.12
N ALA A 265 15.59 10.34 2.63
CA ALA A 265 15.74 8.90 2.49
C ALA A 265 15.97 8.17 3.82
N ILE A 266 16.37 8.89 4.87
CA ILE A 266 16.57 8.29 6.20
C ILE A 266 15.24 7.64 6.64
N PRO A 267 15.23 6.32 6.88
CA PRO A 267 13.99 5.59 7.10
C PRO A 267 13.46 5.78 8.52
N TYR A 268 12.21 5.39 8.74
CA TYR A 268 11.65 5.26 10.08
C TYR A 268 12.11 3.92 10.69
N ARG A 269 12.27 3.87 12.02
CA ARG A 269 12.76 2.69 12.75
C ARG A 269 11.89 2.43 13.98
N ASP A 270 11.47 1.19 14.18
CA ASP A 270 10.77 0.72 15.39
C ASP A 270 11.31 -0.68 15.76
N PRO A 271 12.53 -0.76 16.36
CA PRO A 271 13.20 -2.04 16.61
C PRO A 271 12.44 -3.00 17.52
N GLN A 272 11.53 -2.48 18.35
CA GLN A 272 10.79 -3.25 19.36
C GLN A 272 9.31 -3.47 18.98
N PHE A 273 8.86 -2.96 17.83
CA PHE A 273 7.47 -3.03 17.37
C PHE A 273 6.46 -2.42 18.37
N SER A 274 6.89 -1.46 19.17
CA SER A 274 6.12 -0.94 20.29
C SER A 274 6.35 0.56 20.55
N ASP A 275 7.27 1.20 19.83
CA ASP A 275 7.52 2.63 19.99
C ASP A 275 6.28 3.45 19.58
N SER A 276 6.08 4.60 20.25
CA SER A 276 5.04 5.55 19.88
C SER A 276 5.42 6.35 18.62
N SER A 277 4.44 6.99 17.98
CA SER A 277 4.68 7.86 16.82
C SER A 277 5.74 8.91 17.12
N GLU A 278 5.67 9.56 18.28
CA GLU A 278 6.58 10.63 18.68
C GLU A 278 8.02 10.13 18.82
N VAL A 279 8.20 8.93 19.40
CA VAL A 279 9.52 8.32 19.57
C VAL A 279 10.15 8.01 18.22
N ILE A 280 9.38 7.41 17.31
CA ILE A 280 9.84 7.05 15.96
C ILE A 280 10.21 8.32 15.17
N LEU A 281 9.36 9.36 15.22
CA LEU A 281 9.61 10.63 14.55
C LEU A 281 10.85 11.35 15.09
N LYS A 282 10.99 11.42 16.43
CA LYS A 282 12.13 12.06 17.08
C LYS A 282 13.44 11.36 16.73
N ARG A 283 13.45 10.03 16.72
CA ARG A 283 14.62 9.24 16.32
C ARG A 283 15.05 9.55 14.89
N ARG A 284 14.09 9.51 13.95
CA ARG A 284 14.36 9.85 12.55
C ARG A 284 14.87 11.29 12.40
N GLN A 285 14.28 12.25 13.11
CA GLN A 285 14.71 13.65 13.07
C GLN A 285 16.16 13.82 13.55
N GLN A 286 16.56 13.15 14.64
CA GLN A 286 17.93 13.18 15.15
C GLN A 286 18.93 12.59 14.14
N GLU A 287 18.57 11.50 13.47
CA GLU A 287 19.39 10.90 12.42
C GLU A 287 19.50 11.82 11.19
N GLN A 288 18.41 12.49 10.80
CA GLN A 288 18.43 13.51 9.74
C GLN A 288 19.32 14.71 10.05
N GLN A 289 19.35 15.17 11.31
CA GLN A 289 20.17 16.30 11.73
C GLN A 289 21.66 15.98 11.74
N THR A 290 22.01 14.75 12.09
CA THR A 290 23.41 14.29 12.20
C THR A 290 23.96 13.70 10.89
N SER A 291 23.11 13.46 9.90
CA SER A 291 23.49 12.90 8.61
C SER A 291 24.33 13.86 7.73
N CYS A 292 25.35 13.29 7.08
CA CYS A 292 26.13 13.97 6.04
C CYS A 292 25.42 14.02 4.68
N LEU A 293 24.26 13.36 4.52
CA LEU A 293 23.47 13.41 3.29
C LEU A 293 22.99 14.83 2.99
N GLU A 294 22.78 15.09 1.71
CA GLU A 294 22.29 16.36 1.22
C GLU A 294 20.90 16.71 1.81
N PRO A 295 20.65 17.96 2.24
CA PRO A 295 19.31 18.41 2.58
C PRO A 295 18.36 18.38 1.37
N THR A 296 17.14 17.89 1.58
CA THR A 296 16.12 17.79 0.51
C THR A 296 15.80 19.14 -0.15
N SER A 297 15.99 20.26 0.55
CA SER A 297 15.81 21.61 -0.02
C SER A 297 16.78 21.92 -1.17
N HIS A 298 18.02 21.41 -1.11
CA HIS A 298 19.01 21.62 -2.16
C HIS A 298 18.63 20.84 -3.42
N TRP A 299 18.27 19.55 -3.25
CA TRP A 299 17.71 18.73 -4.32
C TRP A 299 16.45 19.37 -4.93
N ARG A 300 15.50 19.85 -4.11
CA ARG A 300 14.30 20.56 -4.61
C ARG A 300 14.67 21.78 -5.45
N LYS A 301 15.64 22.59 -5.02
CA LYS A 301 16.08 23.79 -5.75
C LYS A 301 16.64 23.45 -7.13
N ARG A 302 17.43 22.37 -7.27
CA ARG A 302 17.92 21.89 -8.57
C ARG A 302 16.78 21.55 -9.51
N TRP A 303 15.79 20.79 -9.02
CA TRP A 303 14.73 20.28 -9.88
C TRP A 303 13.62 21.28 -10.17
N LEU A 304 13.27 22.16 -9.22
CA LEU A 304 12.30 23.25 -9.45
C LEU A 304 12.80 24.30 -10.45
N SER A 305 14.12 24.57 -10.47
CA SER A 305 14.73 25.48 -11.44
C SER A 305 14.87 24.85 -12.83
N ALA A 306 15.05 23.52 -12.91
CA ALA A 306 15.18 22.80 -14.17
C ALA A 306 13.84 22.54 -14.90
N THR A 307 12.70 22.49 -14.19
CA THR A 307 11.41 22.05 -14.76
C THR A 307 10.40 23.16 -15.11
N GLN A 308 10.80 24.44 -15.14
CA GLN A 308 9.88 25.58 -15.34
C GLN A 308 8.60 25.47 -14.47
N GLY A 309 8.75 25.20 -13.17
CA GLY A 309 7.65 25.26 -12.22
C GLY A 309 6.65 24.09 -12.25
N ARG A 310 6.99 22.93 -12.82
CA ARG A 310 6.19 21.71 -12.60
C ARG A 310 6.66 20.99 -11.33
N ASP A 311 5.83 21.03 -10.29
CA ASP A 311 6.00 20.23 -9.06
C ASP A 311 5.94 18.74 -9.41
N PHE A 312 7.11 18.10 -9.44
CA PHE A 312 7.24 16.70 -9.85
C PHE A 312 6.94 15.70 -8.74
N ILE A 313 7.02 16.13 -7.48
CA ILE A 313 6.96 15.23 -6.33
C ILE A 313 6.11 15.93 -5.28
N GLY A 314 4.93 15.38 -5.03
CA GLY A 314 3.97 15.82 -4.02
C GLY A 314 4.52 15.67 -2.61
N THR A 315 5.54 16.46 -2.28
CA THR A 315 5.96 16.66 -0.90
C THR A 315 4.95 17.61 -0.26
N SER A 316 3.85 17.07 0.25
CA SER A 316 3.19 17.73 1.37
C SER A 316 4.20 17.74 2.51
N LEU A 317 4.56 18.94 2.95
CA LEU A 317 4.99 19.17 4.32
C LEU A 317 3.87 18.73 5.26
#